data_AF-A0A401Y450-F1
#
_entry.id   AF-A0A401Y450-F1
#
_cell.length_a   1.000
_cell.length_b   1.000
_cell.length_c   1.000
_cell.angle_alpha   90.00
_cell.angle_beta   90.00
_cell.angle_gamma   90.00
#
_symmetry.space_group_name_H-M   'P 1'
#
loop_
_entity.id
_entity.type
_entity.pdbx_description
1 polymer ?
#
loop_
_entity_poly.entity_id
_entity_poly.type
_entity_poly.pdbx_seq_one_letter_code
_entity_poly.pdbx_strand_id
1 'polypeptide(L)' 'MRGTIRTVTLRPRGGVPALEAELYDGSGVITVVWLGRRQIAGITPGRAMEIQGRIGAHEGVRIMYNPRYELMP' A
#
# COMPACT_ATOMS: atom_id res chain seq x y z
N MET A 1 9.76 1.98 -6.09
CA MET A 1 9.35 0.60 -6.42
C MET A 1 8.05 0.69 -7.19
N ARG A 2 7.90 -0.07 -8.29
CA ARG A 2 6.73 0.00 -9.17
C ARG A 2 5.99 -1.32 -9.15
N GLY A 3 4.66 -1.28 -9.18
CA GLY A 3 3.83 -2.48 -9.21
C GLY A 3 2.36 -2.19 -9.43
N THR A 4 1.56 -3.24 -9.36
CA THR A 4 0.10 -3.19 -9.53
C THR A 4 -0.60 -3.51 -8.22
N ILE A 5 -1.58 -2.69 -7.84
CA ILE A 5 -2.41 -2.93 -6.67
C ILE A 5 -3.27 -4.17 -6.93
N ARG A 6 -3.18 -5.17 -6.05
CA ARG A 6 -4.02 -6.38 -6.12
C ARG A 6 -5.25 -6.27 -5.25
N THR A 7 -5.09 -5.77 -4.04
CA THR A 7 -6.16 -5.65 -3.06
C THR A 7 -6.09 -4.28 -2.38
N VAL A 8 -7.25 -3.81 -1.91
CA VAL A 8 -7.38 -2.61 -1.08
C VAL A 8 -8.37 -2.94 0.03
N THR A 9 -7.94 -2.79 1.28
CA THR A 9 -8.75 -3.12 2.46
C THR A 9 -8.67 -2.00 3.48
N LEU A 10 -9.79 -1.66 4.12
CA LEU A 10 -9.80 -0.80 5.30
C LEU A 10 -9.55 -1.65 6.55
N ARG A 11 -8.38 -1.51 7.19
CA ARG A 11 -8.05 -2.21 8.45
C ARG A 11 -7.61 -1.20 9.51
N PRO A 12 -8.44 -0.91 10.53
CA PRO A 12 -8.04 -0.02 11.62
C PRO A 12 -6.79 -0.53 12.34
N ARG A 13 -5.89 0.39 12.72
CA ARG A 13 -4.67 0.12 13.48
C ARG A 13 -4.57 1.13 14.62
N GLY A 14 -4.34 0.67 15.85
CA GLY A 14 -4.17 1.56 17.01
C GLY A 14 -5.32 2.55 17.23
N GLY A 15 -6.56 2.16 16.92
CA GLY A 15 -7.75 3.00 17.07
C GLY A 15 -7.98 4.02 15.93
N VAL A 16 -7.08 4.09 14.93
CA VAL A 16 -7.25 4.96 13.75
C VAL A 16 -7.57 4.14 12.50
N PRO A 17 -8.31 4.68 11.52
CA PRO A 17 -8.50 4.01 10.23
C PRO A 17 -7.16 3.86 9.51
N ALA A 18 -6.99 2.77 8.76
CA ALA A 18 -5.85 2.64 7.85
C ALA A 18 -6.27 1.96 6.55
N LEU A 19 -5.89 2.56 5.42
CA LEU A 19 -6.05 1.97 4.10
C LEU A 19 -4.85 1.09 3.84
N GLU A 20 -5.06 -0.21 3.66
CA GLU A 20 -4.03 -1.17 3.29
C GLU A 20 -4.20 -1.55 1.82
N ALA A 21 -3.10 -1.62 1.08
CA ALA A 21 -3.07 -2.14 -0.28
C ALA A 21 -1.93 -3.14 -0.43
N GLU A 22 -2.18 -4.22 -1.18
CA GLU A 22 -1.11 -5.11 -1.62
C GLU A 22 -0.60 -4.66 -2.97
N LEU A 23 0.68 -4.32 -3.04
CA LEU A 23 1.36 -3.94 -4.27
C LEU A 23 2.26 -5.09 -4.73
N TYR A 24 2.03 -5.59 -5.94
CA TYR A 24 2.83 -6.65 -6.55
C TYR A 24 3.70 -6.09 -7.66
N ASP A 25 5.01 -6.31 -7.58
CA ASP A 25 6.01 -5.77 -8.50
C ASP A 25 6.53 -6.80 -9.53
N GLY A 26 5.94 -8.01 -9.56
CA GLY A 26 6.41 -9.13 -10.38
C GLY A 26 7.28 -10.12 -9.61
N SER A 27 8.01 -9.67 -8.58
CA SER A 27 8.87 -10.52 -7.76
C SER A 27 8.22 -10.94 -6.44
N GLY A 28 7.28 -10.14 -5.94
CA GLY A 28 6.54 -10.45 -4.74
C GLY A 28 5.61 -9.33 -4.34
N VAL A 29 5.03 -9.47 -3.15
CA VAL A 29 4.08 -8.50 -2.59
C VAL A 29 4.77 -7.67 -1.51
N ILE A 30 4.42 -6.39 -1.45
CA ILE A 30 4.60 -5.54 -0.27
C ILE A 30 3.22 -5.04 0.17
N THR A 31 3.00 -4.97 1.47
CA THR A 31 1.83 -4.30 2.03
C THR A 31 2.13 -2.81 2.14
N VAL A 32 1.26 -1.97 1.61
CA VAL A 32 1.33 -0.52 1.72
C VAL A 32 0.21 -0.05 2.62
N VAL A 33 0.53 0.74 3.64
CA VAL A 33 -0.45 1.19 4.63
C VAL A 33 -0.45 2.70 4.74
N TRP A 34 -1.60 3.32 4.51
CA TRP A 34 -1.84 4.74 4.77
C TRP A 34 -2.66 4.90 6.05
N LEU A 35 -2.01 5.31 7.13
CA LEU A 35 -2.62 5.55 8.43
C LEU A 35 -3.48 6.83 8.40
N GLY A 36 -4.58 6.82 9.15
CA GLY A 36 -5.54 7.93 9.21
C GLY A 36 -6.39 8.07 7.94
N ARG A 37 -6.21 7.20 6.95
CA ARG A 37 -6.94 7.24 5.67
C ARG A 37 -7.96 6.12 5.60
N ARG A 38 -9.17 6.46 5.16
CA ARG A 38 -10.21 5.48 4.82
C ARG A 38 -10.23 5.12 3.34
N GLN A 39 -9.81 6.08 2.50
CA GLN A 39 -9.75 5.97 1.06
C GLN A 39 -8.73 6.97 0.52
N ILE A 40 -8.19 6.67 -0.66
CA ILE A 40 -7.36 7.58 -1.44
C ILE A 40 -7.80 7.41 -2.90
N ALA A 41 -8.15 8.51 -3.56
CA ALA A 41 -8.61 8.49 -4.95
C ALA A 41 -7.54 7.85 -5.85
N GLY A 42 -7.96 6.91 -6.70
CA GLY A 42 -7.09 6.19 -7.62
C GLY A 42 -6.26 5.05 -7.01
N ILE A 43 -6.33 4.82 -5.69
CA ILE A 43 -5.78 3.60 -5.08
C ILE A 43 -6.85 2.53 -5.08
N THR A 44 -6.92 1.78 -6.18
CA THR A 44 -7.90 0.72 -6.42
C THR A 44 -7.21 -0.52 -7.02
N PRO A 45 -7.77 -1.72 -6.86
CA PRO A 45 -7.26 -2.93 -7.52
C PRO A 45 -7.09 -2.73 -9.04
N GLY A 46 -6.03 -3.31 -9.60
CA GLY A 46 -5.65 -3.20 -11.00
C GLY A 46 -4.85 -1.95 -11.36
N ARG A 47 -4.76 -0.95 -10.48
CA ARG A 47 -4.02 0.28 -10.77
C ARG A 47 -2.51 0.08 -10.58
N ALA A 48 -1.74 0.50 -11.59
CA ALA A 48 -0.29 0.58 -11.49
C ALA A 48 0.15 1.86 -10.76
N MET A 49 1.15 1.74 -9.90
CA MET A 49 1.74 2.87 -9.18
C MET A 49 3.22 2.67 -8.90
N GLU A 50 3.91 3.80 -8.72
CA GLU A 50 5.22 3.88 -8.10
C GLU A 50 5.07 4.30 -6.64
N ILE A 51 5.78 3.63 -5.74
CA ILE A 51 5.88 4.01 -4.32
C ILE A 51 7.33 4.23 -3.90
N GLN A 52 7.54 5.16 -2.99
CA GLN A 52 8.82 5.46 -2.37
C GLN A 52 8.66 5.64 -0.86
N GLY A 53 9.48 4.91 -0.10
CA GLY A 53 9.46 4.96 1.35
C GLY A 53 10.36 3.89 1.96
N ARG A 54 10.30 3.74 3.28
CA ARG A 54 11.08 2.76 4.02
C ARG A 54 10.35 1.42 4.06
N ILE A 55 11.04 0.36 3.66
CA ILE A 55 10.56 -1.02 3.84
C ILE A 55 10.85 -1.43 5.28
N GLY A 56 9.81 -1.90 5.96
CA GLY A 56 9.88 -2.59 7.25
C GLY A 56 9.35 -4.01 7.14
N ALA A 57 9.28 -4.69 8.29
CA ALA A 57 8.65 -5.99 8.43
C ALA A 57 7.62 -5.94 9.57
N HIS A 58 6.47 -6.55 9.35
CA HIS A 58 5.44 -6.74 10.36
C HIS A 58 4.91 -8.16 10.23
N GLU A 59 5.05 -8.97 11.28
CA GLU A 59 4.67 -10.39 11.27
C GLU A 59 5.27 -11.17 10.07
N GLY A 60 6.52 -10.85 9.71
CA GLY A 60 7.22 -11.46 8.57
C GLY A 60 6.81 -10.91 7.20
N VAL A 61 5.83 -10.00 7.11
CA VAL A 61 5.39 -9.39 5.86
C VAL A 61 6.13 -8.08 5.62
N ARG A 62 6.64 -7.90 4.39
CA ARG A 62 7.22 -6.62 3.96
C ARG A 62 6.14 -5.55 3.93
N ILE A 63 6.39 -4.44 4.61
CA ILE A 63 5.40 -3.37 4.78
C ILE A 63 6.03 -1.99 4.57
N MET A 64 5.26 -1.05 4.04
CA MET A 64 5.63 0.35 3.91
C MET A 64 4.50 1.24 4.42
N TYR A 65 4.81 2.10 5.39
CA TYR A 65 3.85 3.01 5.98
C TYR A 65 3.95 4.40 5.35
N ASN A 66 2.79 4.97 5.02
CA ASN A 66 2.61 6.31 4.46
C ASN A 66 3.66 6.67 3.38
N PRO A 67 3.89 5.81 2.37
CA PRO A 67 4.86 6.17 1.36
C PRO A 67 4.38 7.32 0.50
N ARG A 68 5.35 7.98 -0.14
CA ARG A 68 5.07 8.77 -1.34
C ARG A 68 4.64 7.82 -2.44
N TYR A 69 3.67 8.22 -3.24
CA TYR A 69 3.17 7.41 -4.34
C TYR A 69 2.82 8.29 -5.55
N GLU A 70 2.93 7.70 -6.73
CA GLU A 70 2.49 8.25 -7.99
C GLU A 70 1.70 7.20 -8.75
N LEU A 71 0.53 7.57 -9.28
CA LEU A 71 -0.26 6.68 -10.13
C LEU A 71 0.35 6.68 -11.53
N MET A 72 0.67 5.49 -12.05
CA MET A 72 1.18 5.35 -13.41
C MET A 72 0.04 5.53 -14.42
N PRO A 73 0.25 6.06 -15.63
CA PRO A 73 -0.78 6.19 -16.66
C PRO A 73 -1.61 4.94 -16.87
#